data_AF-A0A662IMS4-F1
#
_entry.id   AF-A0A662IMS4-F1
#
_cell.length_a   1.000
_cell.length_b   1.000
_cell.length_c   1.000
_cell.angle_alpha   90.00
_cell.angle_beta   90.00
_cell.angle_gamma   90.00
#
_symmetry.space_group_name_H-M   'P 1'
#
loop_
_entity.id
_entity.type
_entity.pdbx_description
1 polymer ?
#
loop_
_entity_poly.entity_id
_entity_poly.type
_entity_poly.pdbx_seq_one_letter_code
_entity_poly.pdbx_strand_id
1 'polypeptide(L)'
;MLNIDWDYLIVLDACRCDVFRHVYRKFFPSAIKFRCITSLGSSTMEFIEKSINSINIDKEKDVIFVNSNPMIDHVLGVRFKKIFYKYISVWKNYWDKEMQTVRPEDMYYVTLKTYIKNPVKRMIIWFLQPHYPFIDRKFNHINALNREFMSKALRYDIHKNNLLTLIKIAKNLFRKRCLYAGIPDKICEYMRQNFSEVLRAYMVNLFLVLHYVKKLTEILLGKIVVTSDHGEAFGEPLSRLLPLPVYGHPSRIRIPSLTQVPYLEIKNTISRDESIRKAIRELSLLALFRVRSGDLT
;
A
#
# COMPACT_ATOMS: atom_id res chain seq x y z
N MET A 1 0.30 7.85 -13.44
CA MET A 1 -0.66 7.72 -12.31
C MET A 1 -0.72 8.98 -11.44
N LEU A 2 0.33 9.81 -11.35
CA LEU A 2 0.27 11.05 -10.57
C LEU A 2 -0.39 12.22 -11.32
N ASN A 3 -0.34 12.22 -12.66
CA ASN A 3 -0.89 13.28 -13.53
C ASN A 3 -2.43 13.30 -13.68
N ILE A 4 -3.16 12.55 -12.86
CA ILE A 4 -4.63 12.66 -12.79
C ILE A 4 -5.02 13.85 -11.92
N ASP A 5 -6.23 14.36 -12.13
CA ASP A 5 -6.83 15.41 -11.32
C ASP A 5 -7.41 14.82 -10.02
N TRP A 6 -6.93 15.30 -8.85
CA TRP A 6 -7.33 14.87 -7.51
C TRP A 6 -6.88 15.89 -6.47
N ASP A 7 -7.65 16.02 -5.38
CA ASP A 7 -7.24 16.72 -4.16
C ASP A 7 -6.53 15.75 -3.20
N TYR A 8 -7.00 14.51 -3.13
CA TYR A 8 -6.40 13.43 -2.33
C TYR A 8 -6.22 12.16 -3.15
N LEU A 9 -4.99 11.63 -3.20
CA LEU A 9 -4.67 10.35 -3.81
C LEU A 9 -4.36 9.33 -2.72
N ILE A 10 -5.27 8.37 -2.51
CA ILE A 10 -5.09 7.27 -1.57
C ILE A 10 -4.54 6.07 -2.35
N VAL A 11 -3.35 5.60 -1.96
CA VAL A 11 -2.68 4.45 -2.57
C VAL A 11 -2.71 3.29 -1.58
N LEU A 12 -3.23 2.15 -2.02
CA LEU A 12 -3.19 0.87 -1.29
C LEU A 12 -2.04 0.02 -1.84
N ASP A 13 -1.24 -0.61 -1.00
CA ASP A 13 -0.11 -1.43 -1.44
C ASP A 13 -0.55 -2.82 -1.91
N ALA A 14 -0.12 -3.23 -3.10
CA ALA A 14 -0.43 -4.52 -3.73
C ALA A 14 -1.95 -4.83 -3.83
N CYS A 15 -2.78 -3.82 -4.05
CA CYS A 15 -4.24 -3.97 -4.13
C CYS A 15 -4.69 -4.34 -5.55
N ARG A 16 -5.16 -5.58 -5.70
CA ARG A 16 -5.64 -6.09 -6.98
C ARG A 16 -7.01 -5.53 -7.33
N CYS A 17 -7.18 -5.13 -8.59
CA CYS A 17 -8.45 -4.60 -9.04
C CYS A 17 -9.59 -5.65 -9.03
N ASP A 18 -9.28 -6.90 -9.33
CA ASP A 18 -10.27 -7.99 -9.35
C ASP A 18 -10.86 -8.23 -7.96
N VAL A 19 -10.04 -8.29 -6.91
CA VAL A 19 -10.53 -8.42 -5.53
C VAL A 19 -11.27 -7.15 -5.09
N PHE A 20 -10.68 -5.97 -5.31
CA PHE A 20 -11.29 -4.69 -4.91
C PHE A 20 -12.68 -4.49 -5.54
N ARG A 21 -12.87 -4.88 -6.80
CA ARG A 21 -14.16 -4.81 -7.53
C ARG A 21 -15.30 -5.46 -6.75
N HIS A 22 -15.05 -6.56 -6.05
CA HIS A 22 -16.09 -7.30 -5.33
C HIS A 22 -16.51 -6.66 -4.00
N VAL A 23 -15.69 -5.77 -3.44
CA VAL A 23 -15.90 -5.24 -2.09
C VAL A 23 -16.16 -3.74 -2.05
N TYR A 24 -15.69 -2.96 -3.03
CA TYR A 24 -15.67 -1.49 -2.93
C TYR A 24 -17.05 -0.88 -2.70
N ARG A 25 -18.12 -1.40 -3.33
CA ARG A 25 -19.48 -0.85 -3.17
C ARG A 25 -20.00 -0.95 -1.74
N LYS A 26 -19.52 -1.90 -0.93
CA LYS A 26 -19.88 -2.01 0.49
C LYS A 26 -19.34 -0.84 1.31
N PHE A 27 -18.20 -0.29 0.88
CA PHE A 27 -17.53 0.82 1.56
C PHE A 27 -17.88 2.19 0.95
N PHE A 28 -18.04 2.25 -0.37
CA PHE A 28 -18.22 3.48 -1.14
C PHE A 28 -19.45 3.35 -2.05
N PRO A 29 -20.67 3.29 -1.48
CA PRO A 29 -21.90 3.16 -2.27
C PRO A 29 -22.10 4.36 -3.22
N SER A 30 -21.61 5.54 -2.82
CA SER A 30 -21.70 6.80 -3.57
C SER A 30 -20.49 7.07 -4.46
N ALA A 31 -19.67 6.06 -4.79
CA ALA A 31 -18.53 6.25 -5.68
C ALA A 31 -19.00 6.69 -7.08
N ILE A 32 -18.33 7.69 -7.64
CA ILE A 32 -18.68 8.30 -8.93
C ILE A 32 -18.29 7.37 -10.08
N LYS A 33 -17.08 6.81 -9.99
CA LYS A 33 -16.49 6.02 -11.06
C LYS A 33 -15.60 4.92 -10.50
N PHE A 34 -15.71 3.74 -11.07
CA PHE A 34 -14.80 2.62 -10.82
C PHE A 34 -14.33 2.01 -12.14
N ARG A 35 -13.03 1.75 -12.26
CA ARG A 35 -12.43 0.97 -13.36
C ARG A 35 -11.15 0.29 -12.90
N CYS A 36 -10.75 -0.76 -13.61
CA CYS A 36 -9.38 -1.24 -13.54
C CYS A 36 -8.51 -0.44 -14.50
N ILE A 37 -7.33 -0.06 -14.03
CA ILE A 37 -6.31 0.58 -14.85
C ILE A 37 -5.01 -0.20 -14.76
N THR A 38 -4.16 -0.02 -15.77
CA THR A 38 -2.82 -0.62 -15.78
C THR A 38 -1.87 0.23 -14.97
N SER A 39 -1.26 -0.35 -13.94
CA SER A 39 -0.19 0.27 -13.17
C SER A 39 1.11 0.40 -13.98
N LEU A 40 1.89 1.43 -13.65
CA LEU A 40 3.22 1.65 -14.21
C LEU A 40 4.21 0.55 -13.81
N GLY A 41 4.03 -0.07 -12.64
CA GLY A 41 4.91 -1.12 -12.11
C GLY A 41 4.16 -2.39 -11.72
N SER A 42 4.89 -3.48 -11.58
CA SER A 42 4.41 -4.72 -10.94
C SER A 42 4.96 -4.89 -9.52
N SER A 43 5.68 -3.90 -9.02
CA SER A 43 6.23 -3.81 -7.67
C SER A 43 6.37 -2.33 -7.27
N THR A 44 6.42 -2.03 -5.97
CA THR A 44 6.55 -0.66 -5.46
C THR A 44 7.79 0.03 -6.04
N MET A 45 8.92 -0.67 -6.12
CA MET A 45 10.17 -0.15 -6.69
C MET A 45 9.99 0.35 -8.12
N GLU A 46 9.44 -0.51 -8.97
CA GLU A 46 9.26 -0.19 -10.39
C GLU A 46 8.23 0.92 -10.57
N PHE A 47 7.15 0.88 -9.78
CA PHE A 47 6.11 1.90 -9.82
C PHE A 47 6.66 3.28 -9.47
N ILE A 48 7.44 3.35 -8.39
CA ILE A 48 8.03 4.58 -7.89
C ILE A 48 9.07 5.16 -8.86
N GLU A 49 10.00 4.32 -9.36
CA GLU A 49 11.01 4.72 -10.34
C GLU A 49 10.35 5.32 -11.60
N LYS A 50 9.35 4.63 -12.15
CA LYS A 50 8.61 5.10 -13.33
C LYS A 50 7.76 6.34 -13.04
N SER A 51 7.15 6.40 -11.86
CA SER A 51 6.31 7.55 -11.49
C SER A 51 7.15 8.82 -11.42
N ILE A 52 8.29 8.80 -10.72
CA ILE A 52 9.16 9.97 -10.59
C ILE A 52 9.76 10.42 -11.91
N ASN A 53 10.16 9.48 -12.77
CA ASN A 53 10.67 9.87 -14.09
C ASN A 53 9.60 10.53 -14.98
N SER A 54 8.32 10.46 -14.58
CA SER A 54 7.18 11.01 -15.32
C SER A 54 6.52 12.24 -14.67
N ILE A 55 6.98 12.69 -13.49
CA ILE A 55 6.34 13.83 -12.79
C ILE A 55 6.83 15.17 -13.30
N ASN A 56 5.95 16.17 -13.24
CA ASN A 56 6.33 17.56 -13.25
C ASN A 56 6.57 18.01 -11.80
N ILE A 57 7.84 18.23 -11.44
CA ILE A 57 8.25 18.57 -10.07
C ILE A 57 7.54 19.82 -9.56
N ASP A 58 7.32 20.83 -10.39
CA ASP A 58 6.70 22.10 -9.98
C ASP A 58 5.25 21.90 -9.51
N LYS A 59 4.52 20.98 -10.14
CA LYS A 59 3.16 20.61 -9.72
C LYS A 59 3.12 19.86 -8.38
N GLU A 60 4.21 19.20 -8.02
CA GLU A 60 4.30 18.39 -6.79
C GLU A 60 4.78 19.21 -5.58
N LYS A 61 5.26 20.45 -5.79
CA LYS A 61 5.67 21.38 -4.72
C LYS A 61 4.54 21.82 -3.80
N ASP A 62 3.29 21.55 -4.17
CA ASP A 62 2.09 21.83 -3.36
C ASP A 62 1.50 20.57 -2.71
N VAL A 63 2.14 19.41 -2.90
CA VAL A 63 1.62 18.11 -2.44
C VAL A 63 2.32 17.67 -1.17
N ILE A 64 1.54 17.16 -0.22
CA ILE A 64 2.05 16.45 0.96
C ILE A 64 1.98 14.94 0.71
N PHE A 65 3.10 14.25 0.87
CA PHE A 65 3.14 12.80 0.76
C PHE A 65 3.26 12.19 2.16
N VAL A 66 2.24 11.46 2.57
CA VAL A 66 2.18 10.69 3.81
C VAL A 66 2.37 9.22 3.46
N ASN A 67 3.40 8.59 4.00
CA ASN A 67 3.85 7.27 3.57
C ASN A 67 4.00 6.29 4.74
N SER A 68 3.32 5.15 4.66
CA SER A 68 3.53 4.03 5.60
C SER A 68 4.48 2.94 5.11
N ASN A 69 4.90 2.93 3.83
CA ASN A 69 5.74 1.89 3.25
C ASN A 69 7.25 2.22 3.36
N PRO A 70 8.06 1.47 4.11
CA PRO A 70 9.50 1.72 4.24
C PRO A 70 10.26 1.58 2.92
N MET A 71 9.77 0.77 1.98
CA MET A 71 10.42 0.57 0.67
C MET A 71 10.59 1.89 -0.08
N ILE A 72 9.62 2.80 0.02
CA ILE A 72 9.66 4.11 -0.63
C ILE A 72 10.87 4.94 -0.15
N ASP A 73 11.21 4.87 1.13
CA ASP A 73 12.41 5.53 1.68
C ASP A 73 13.69 4.89 1.15
N HIS A 74 13.71 3.56 0.98
CA HIS A 74 14.86 2.85 0.41
C HIS A 74 15.09 3.18 -1.07
N VAL A 75 14.04 3.35 -1.87
CA VAL A 75 14.23 3.62 -3.33
C VAL A 75 14.89 4.97 -3.58
N LEU A 76 14.49 5.97 -2.82
CA LEU A 76 14.67 7.37 -3.21
C LEU A 76 15.22 8.28 -2.13
N GLY A 77 15.24 7.83 -0.88
CA GLY A 77 15.82 8.55 0.25
C GLY A 77 15.47 10.03 0.26
N VAL A 78 16.51 10.87 0.15
CA VAL A 78 16.38 12.34 0.23
C VAL A 78 15.71 12.99 -0.99
N ARG A 79 15.53 12.28 -2.12
CA ARG A 79 14.96 12.87 -3.35
C ARG A 79 13.51 13.33 -3.14
N PHE A 80 12.70 12.62 -2.36
CA PHE A 80 11.31 13.00 -2.11
C PHE A 80 11.15 14.33 -1.37
N LYS A 81 12.08 14.64 -0.46
CA LYS A 81 12.09 15.93 0.25
C LYS A 81 12.29 17.11 -0.70
N LYS A 82 12.84 16.88 -1.88
CA LYS A 82 13.01 17.90 -2.92
C LYS A 82 11.82 18.00 -3.88
N ILE A 83 10.98 16.97 -3.94
CA ILE A 83 9.84 16.91 -4.88
C ILE A 83 8.58 17.51 -4.26
N PHE A 84 8.27 17.11 -3.03
CA PHE A 84 7.00 17.44 -2.36
C PHE A 84 7.11 18.63 -1.42
N TYR A 85 6.00 19.33 -1.17
CA TYR A 85 5.91 20.35 -0.11
C TYR A 85 6.36 19.78 1.23
N LYS A 86 5.89 18.56 1.53
CA LYS A 86 6.23 17.84 2.75
C LYS A 86 6.18 16.34 2.51
N TYR A 87 7.15 15.63 3.05
CA TYR A 87 7.22 14.17 3.03
C TYR A 87 7.22 13.63 4.46
N ILE A 88 6.29 12.74 4.79
CA ILE A 88 6.08 12.18 6.13
C ILE A 88 6.20 10.66 6.07
N SER A 89 7.32 10.13 6.57
CA SER A 89 7.54 8.70 6.78
C SER A 89 6.83 8.24 8.07
N VAL A 90 5.60 7.76 7.98
CA VAL A 90 4.81 7.26 9.12
C VAL A 90 5.48 6.05 9.77
N TRP A 91 6.04 5.16 8.96
CA TRP A 91 6.68 3.93 9.42
C TRP A 91 7.84 4.13 10.39
N LYS A 92 8.50 5.30 10.40
CA LYS A 92 9.62 5.57 11.31
C LYS A 92 9.19 5.64 12.78
N ASN A 93 7.97 6.12 13.04
CA ASN A 93 7.47 6.38 14.39
C ASN A 93 6.29 5.48 14.79
N TYR A 94 5.66 4.81 13.82
CA TYR A 94 4.44 4.02 14.02
C TYR A 94 4.59 2.58 13.51
N TRP A 95 5.82 2.05 13.49
CA TRP A 95 6.05 0.65 13.16
C TRP A 95 5.59 -0.26 14.30
N ASP A 96 4.61 -1.11 14.02
CA ASP A 96 4.22 -2.17 14.93
C ASP A 96 5.23 -3.31 14.82
N LYS A 97 6.01 -3.54 15.89
CA LYS A 97 7.03 -4.58 15.93
C LYS A 97 6.44 -5.98 16.05
N GLU A 98 5.23 -6.15 16.56
CA GLU A 98 4.58 -7.46 16.63
C GLU A 98 4.07 -7.84 15.23
N MET A 99 3.32 -6.94 14.60
CA MET A 99 2.72 -7.16 13.29
C MET A 99 3.69 -6.96 12.13
N GLN A 100 4.86 -6.35 12.37
CA GLN A 100 5.87 -6.01 11.36
C GLN A 100 5.28 -5.15 10.22
N THR A 101 4.42 -4.20 10.56
CA THR A 101 3.80 -3.29 9.59
C THR A 101 3.40 -1.98 10.28
N VAL A 102 2.97 -1.00 9.50
CA VAL A 102 2.22 0.16 10.04
C VAL A 102 0.74 -0.18 9.96
N ARG A 103 0.03 -0.05 11.07
CA ARG A 103 -1.40 -0.35 11.10
C ARG A 103 -2.19 0.78 10.41
N PRO A 104 -3.32 0.48 9.73
CA PRO A 104 -4.08 1.49 9.00
C PRO A 104 -4.64 2.58 9.92
N GLU A 105 -4.89 2.31 11.21
CA GLU A 105 -5.25 3.32 12.21
C GLU A 105 -4.15 4.35 12.46
N ASP A 106 -2.88 3.95 12.43
CA ASP A 106 -1.74 4.84 12.62
C ASP A 106 -1.56 5.74 11.39
N MET A 107 -1.69 5.16 10.20
CA MET A 107 -1.70 5.91 8.95
C MET A 107 -2.87 6.90 8.87
N TYR A 108 -4.07 6.48 9.29
CA TYR A 108 -5.25 7.33 9.40
C TYR A 108 -5.03 8.49 10.38
N TYR A 109 -4.52 8.20 11.58
CA TYR A 109 -4.22 9.21 12.60
C TYR A 109 -3.25 10.28 12.10
N VAL A 110 -2.12 9.87 11.50
CA VAL A 110 -1.12 10.82 10.97
C VAL A 110 -1.69 11.63 9.81
N THR A 111 -2.52 11.02 8.97
CA THR A 111 -3.20 11.71 7.87
C THR A 111 -4.10 12.82 8.39
N LEU A 112 -4.98 12.54 9.36
CA LEU A 112 -5.87 13.55 9.95
C LEU A 112 -5.10 14.69 10.61
N LYS A 113 -4.06 14.36 11.40
CA LYS A 113 -3.18 15.37 12.04
C LYS A 113 -2.50 16.26 11.01
N THR A 114 -2.14 15.70 9.86
CA THR A 114 -1.51 16.43 8.76
C THR A 114 -2.51 17.31 8.02
N TYR A 115 -3.71 16.78 7.76
CA TYR A 115 -4.80 17.48 7.08
C TYR A 115 -5.24 18.73 7.85
N ILE A 116 -5.46 18.63 9.16
CA ILE A 116 -5.87 19.78 9.98
C ILE A 116 -4.83 20.90 9.95
N LYS A 117 -3.54 20.55 9.91
CA LYS A 117 -2.44 21.53 9.82
C LYS A 117 -2.27 22.10 8.41
N ASN A 118 -2.84 21.47 7.38
CA ASN A 118 -2.63 21.80 5.98
C ASN A 118 -3.92 21.60 5.15
N PRO A 119 -5.04 22.26 5.52
CA PRO A 119 -6.36 21.89 5.02
C PRO A 119 -6.53 22.11 3.51
N VAL A 120 -5.77 23.04 2.92
CA VAL A 120 -5.85 23.38 1.50
C VAL A 120 -4.87 22.60 0.63
N LYS A 121 -3.95 21.84 1.22
CA LYS A 121 -2.91 21.13 0.48
C LYS A 121 -3.43 19.81 -0.07
N ARG A 122 -3.00 19.47 -1.28
CA ARG A 122 -3.21 18.16 -1.87
C ARG A 122 -2.39 17.11 -1.12
N MET A 123 -2.90 15.88 -1.00
CA MET A 123 -2.15 14.83 -0.30
C MET A 123 -2.13 13.49 -1.03
N ILE A 124 -0.95 12.87 -1.06
CA ILE A 124 -0.77 11.45 -1.37
C ILE A 124 -0.74 10.70 -0.04
N ILE A 125 -1.58 9.69 0.11
CA ILE A 125 -1.80 8.95 1.35
C ILE A 125 -1.57 7.47 1.03
N TRP A 126 -0.40 6.94 1.37
CA TRP A 126 0.01 5.59 0.99
C TRP A 126 -0.09 4.61 2.17
N PHE A 127 -1.03 3.68 2.09
CA PHE A 127 -1.22 2.58 3.03
C PHE A 127 -0.43 1.35 2.60
N LEU A 128 0.20 0.67 3.57
CA LEU A 128 0.87 -0.63 3.39
C LEU A 128 -0.09 -1.80 3.17
N GLN A 129 -1.38 -1.59 3.34
CA GLN A 129 -2.40 -2.63 3.16
C GLN A 129 -3.07 -2.49 1.78
N PRO A 130 -3.56 -3.60 1.19
CA PRO A 130 -3.71 -4.95 1.75
C PRO A 130 -2.47 -5.84 1.77
N HIS A 131 -1.32 -5.38 1.26
CA HIS A 131 -0.06 -6.14 1.25
C HIS A 131 0.29 -6.76 2.61
N TYR A 132 1.02 -7.88 2.56
CA TYR A 132 1.52 -8.62 3.72
C TYR A 132 2.61 -7.80 4.46
N PRO A 133 2.73 -7.80 5.80
CA PRO A 133 2.12 -8.69 6.80
C PRO A 133 0.62 -8.52 7.08
N PHE A 134 -0.01 -9.58 7.61
CA PHE A 134 -1.44 -9.59 7.93
C PHE A 134 -1.72 -9.12 9.37
N ILE A 135 -2.65 -8.18 9.55
CA ILE A 135 -2.87 -7.50 10.83
C ILE A 135 -3.70 -8.35 11.80
N ASP A 136 -4.61 -9.17 11.28
CA ASP A 136 -5.45 -10.01 12.14
C ASP A 136 -4.61 -11.13 12.78
N ARG A 137 -4.66 -11.20 14.11
CA ARG A 137 -3.90 -12.15 14.94
C ARG A 137 -4.11 -13.61 14.53
N LYS A 138 -5.26 -13.94 13.92
CA LYS A 138 -5.53 -15.28 13.36
C LYS A 138 -4.44 -15.71 12.37
N PHE A 139 -3.86 -14.77 11.63
CA PHE A 139 -2.83 -15.03 10.61
C PHE A 139 -1.40 -14.79 11.11
N ASN A 140 -1.19 -14.62 12.43
CA ASN A 140 0.15 -14.44 13.01
C ASN A 140 1.10 -15.60 12.71
N HIS A 141 0.58 -16.82 12.52
CA HIS A 141 1.38 -17.96 12.13
C HIS A 141 2.00 -17.77 10.72
N ILE A 142 1.31 -17.08 9.80
CA ILE A 142 1.85 -16.70 8.50
C ILE A 142 2.92 -15.62 8.68
N ASN A 143 2.66 -14.61 9.52
CA ASN A 143 3.65 -13.57 9.84
C ASN A 143 4.93 -14.14 10.47
N ALA A 144 4.83 -15.19 11.28
CA ALA A 144 5.96 -15.83 11.92
C ALA A 144 6.96 -16.47 10.93
N LEU A 145 6.51 -16.85 9.73
CA LEU A 145 7.36 -17.39 8.66
C LEU A 145 8.41 -16.39 8.13
N ASN A 146 8.30 -15.11 8.54
CA ASN A 146 9.05 -13.97 8.03
C ASN A 146 10.00 -13.33 9.06
N ARG A 147 10.14 -13.90 10.28
CA ARG A 147 10.96 -13.31 11.35
C ARG A 147 12.41 -12.97 10.95
N GLU A 148 12.97 -13.65 9.95
CA GLU A 148 14.33 -13.37 9.41
C GLU A 148 14.39 -12.38 8.23
N PHE A 149 13.28 -12.07 7.56
CA PHE A 149 13.27 -11.28 6.31
C PHE A 149 12.89 -9.80 6.54
N MET A 150 11.98 -9.48 7.47
CA MET A 150 11.65 -8.07 7.78
C MET A 150 12.79 -7.33 8.48
N SER A 151 13.56 -8.03 9.33
CA SER A 151 14.77 -7.48 9.94
C SER A 151 15.83 -7.08 8.90
N LYS A 152 15.78 -7.67 7.69
CA LYS A 152 16.61 -7.33 6.52
C LYS A 152 15.97 -6.25 5.64
N ALA A 153 14.64 -6.21 5.51
CA ALA A 153 13.94 -5.15 4.77
C ALA A 153 14.10 -3.79 5.47
N LEU A 154 14.04 -3.74 6.81
CA LEU A 154 14.34 -2.52 7.58
C LEU A 154 15.82 -2.08 7.52
N ARG A 155 16.72 -3.02 7.20
CA ARG A 155 18.17 -2.79 7.04
C ARG A 155 18.59 -2.84 5.57
N TYR A 156 17.65 -2.70 4.64
CA TYR A 156 17.90 -3.00 3.24
C TYR A 156 18.88 -1.99 2.66
N ASP A 157 20.12 -2.44 2.50
CA ASP A 157 21.18 -1.70 1.83
C ASP A 157 21.07 -1.95 0.32
N ILE A 158 21.07 -0.87 -0.45
CA ILE A 158 20.69 -0.84 -1.88
C ILE A 158 21.72 -1.56 -2.77
N HIS A 159 22.87 -1.96 -2.22
CA HIS A 159 23.91 -2.70 -2.92
C HIS A 159 23.64 -4.21 -2.98
N LYS A 160 22.63 -4.63 -3.75
CA LYS A 160 22.51 -6.04 -4.15
C LYS A 160 22.87 -6.19 -5.62
N ASN A 161 24.00 -6.84 -5.90
CA ASN A 161 24.42 -7.19 -7.27
C ASN A 161 23.28 -7.90 -8.01
N ASN A 162 22.81 -7.30 -9.12
CA ASN A 162 21.74 -7.83 -9.98
C ASN A 162 21.98 -9.32 -10.35
N LEU A 163 23.24 -9.71 -10.50
CA LEU A 163 23.66 -11.08 -10.80
C LEU A 163 23.26 -12.08 -9.70
N LEU A 164 23.44 -11.75 -8.42
CA LEU A 164 23.09 -12.63 -7.30
C LEU A 164 21.57 -12.85 -7.20
N THR A 165 20.80 -11.80 -7.47
CA THR A 165 19.33 -11.88 -7.52
C THR A 165 18.87 -12.75 -8.70
N LEU A 166 19.46 -12.58 -9.88
CA LEU A 166 19.20 -13.40 -11.05
C LEU A 166 19.58 -14.86 -10.84
N ILE A 167 20.74 -15.15 -10.22
CA ILE A 167 21.15 -16.51 -9.86
C ILE A 167 20.15 -17.12 -8.86
N LYS A 168 19.68 -16.35 -7.88
CA LYS A 168 18.67 -16.84 -6.92
C LYS A 168 17.35 -17.17 -7.63
N ILE A 169 16.88 -16.30 -8.53
CA ILE A 169 15.69 -16.53 -9.35
C ILE A 169 15.87 -17.79 -10.21
N ALA A 170 17.01 -17.94 -10.89
CA ALA A 170 17.30 -19.11 -11.72
C ALA A 170 17.32 -20.40 -10.89
N LYS A 171 18.06 -20.44 -9.78
CA LYS A 171 18.09 -21.60 -8.87
C LYS A 171 16.69 -21.95 -8.34
N ASN A 172 15.90 -20.94 -7.98
CA ASN A 172 14.53 -21.15 -7.51
C ASN A 172 13.62 -21.66 -8.63
N LEU A 173 13.78 -21.17 -9.85
CA LEU A 173 13.01 -21.62 -11.00
C LEU A 173 13.26 -23.10 -11.29
N PHE A 174 14.54 -23.51 -11.30
CA PHE A 174 14.94 -24.91 -11.49
C PHE A 174 14.42 -25.82 -10.37
N ARG A 175 14.46 -25.37 -9.10
CA ARG A 175 14.13 -26.22 -7.94
C ARG A 175 12.63 -26.24 -7.61
N LYS A 176 11.94 -25.11 -7.71
CA LYS A 176 10.57 -24.91 -7.20
C LYS A 176 9.51 -24.79 -8.30
N ARG A 177 9.91 -24.73 -9.57
CA ARG A 177 9.00 -24.62 -10.73
C ARG A 177 7.96 -23.51 -10.56
N CYS A 178 8.37 -22.37 -10.03
CA CYS A 178 7.57 -21.15 -9.93
C CYS A 178 8.46 -19.91 -9.95
N LEU A 179 7.86 -18.78 -10.29
CA LEU A 179 8.48 -17.47 -10.20
C LEU A 179 7.93 -16.73 -8.98
N TYR A 180 8.81 -16.19 -8.14
CA TYR A 180 8.35 -15.36 -7.04
C TYR A 180 9.40 -14.34 -6.61
N ALA A 181 8.94 -13.18 -6.16
CA ALA A 181 9.74 -12.16 -5.51
C ALA A 181 8.81 -11.23 -4.71
N GLY A 182 9.37 -10.37 -3.86
CA GLY A 182 8.56 -9.48 -3.00
C GLY A 182 8.02 -10.15 -1.73
N ILE A 183 8.11 -11.48 -1.64
CA ILE A 183 7.72 -12.26 -0.46
C ILE A 183 8.84 -13.24 -0.02
N PRO A 184 8.93 -13.61 1.27
CA PRO A 184 9.87 -14.60 1.76
C PRO A 184 9.68 -16.00 1.13
N ASP A 185 10.78 -16.76 1.04
CA ASP A 185 10.78 -18.12 0.45
C ASP A 185 9.77 -19.06 1.15
N LYS A 186 9.67 -18.99 2.49
CA LYS A 186 8.72 -19.78 3.30
C LYS A 186 7.27 -19.34 3.09
N ILE A 187 7.02 -18.05 2.83
CA ILE A 187 5.67 -17.54 2.54
C ILE A 187 5.21 -18.04 1.18
N CYS A 188 6.09 -18.03 0.17
CA CYS A 188 5.78 -18.59 -1.14
C CYS A 188 5.41 -20.08 -1.05
N GLU A 189 6.19 -20.87 -0.31
CA GLU A 189 5.90 -22.29 -0.07
C GLU A 189 4.56 -22.50 0.65
N TYR A 190 4.29 -21.70 1.69
CA TYR A 190 3.04 -21.76 2.43
C TYR A 190 1.84 -21.37 1.56
N MET A 191 1.94 -20.31 0.78
CA MET A 191 0.90 -19.81 -0.13
C MET A 191 0.53 -20.83 -1.20
N ARG A 192 1.50 -21.61 -1.71
CA ARG A 192 1.27 -22.72 -2.65
C ARG A 192 0.40 -23.83 -2.06
N GLN A 193 0.49 -24.07 -0.77
CA GLN A 193 -0.23 -25.14 -0.08
C GLN A 193 -1.55 -24.63 0.54
N ASN A 194 -1.60 -23.35 0.93
CA ASN A 194 -2.67 -22.76 1.74
C ASN A 194 -3.28 -21.51 1.07
N PHE A 195 -3.46 -21.53 -0.25
CA PHE A 195 -3.97 -20.39 -1.03
C PHE A 195 -5.22 -19.74 -0.42
N SER A 196 -6.24 -20.54 -0.09
CA SER A 196 -7.50 -20.04 0.45
C SER A 196 -7.33 -19.29 1.77
N GLU A 197 -6.39 -19.69 2.62
CA GLU A 197 -6.11 -19.01 3.87
C GLU A 197 -5.36 -17.70 3.65
N VAL A 198 -4.35 -17.70 2.77
CA VAL A 198 -3.60 -16.48 2.43
C VAL A 198 -4.49 -15.45 1.74
N LEU A 199 -5.36 -15.88 0.82
CA LEU A 199 -6.33 -15.00 0.18
C LEU A 199 -7.31 -14.42 1.21
N ARG A 200 -7.77 -15.23 2.17
CA ARG A 200 -8.62 -14.75 3.27
C ARG A 200 -7.89 -13.70 4.12
N ALA A 201 -6.62 -13.92 4.44
CA ALA A 201 -5.81 -12.97 5.20
C ALA A 201 -5.62 -11.65 4.44
N TYR A 202 -5.33 -11.71 3.14
CA TYR A 202 -5.27 -10.56 2.25
C TYR A 202 -6.61 -9.80 2.21
N MET A 203 -7.73 -10.52 2.08
CA MET A 203 -9.06 -9.90 2.11
C MET A 203 -9.33 -9.22 3.45
N VAL A 204 -8.99 -9.84 4.59
CA VAL A 204 -9.16 -9.21 5.92
C VAL A 204 -8.34 -7.92 6.02
N ASN A 205 -7.07 -7.93 5.60
CA ASN A 205 -6.27 -6.71 5.50
C ASN A 205 -6.93 -5.65 4.61
N LEU A 206 -7.52 -6.05 3.48
CA LEU A 206 -8.26 -5.15 2.60
C LEU A 206 -9.48 -4.55 3.31
N PHE A 207 -10.30 -5.36 3.99
CA PHE A 207 -11.45 -4.84 4.74
C PHE A 207 -11.02 -3.85 5.84
N LEU A 208 -9.93 -4.15 6.55
CA LEU A 208 -9.38 -3.27 7.59
C LEU A 208 -8.95 -1.92 7.01
N VAL A 209 -8.17 -1.90 5.93
CA VAL A 209 -7.74 -0.62 5.34
C VAL A 209 -8.90 0.14 4.72
N LEU A 210 -9.85 -0.54 4.06
CA LEU A 210 -11.01 0.11 3.47
C LEU A 210 -11.94 0.75 4.51
N HIS A 211 -11.98 0.23 5.75
CA HIS A 211 -12.66 0.88 6.85
C HIS A 211 -12.11 2.30 7.09
N TYR A 212 -10.79 2.45 7.18
CA TYR A 212 -10.16 3.76 7.40
C TYR A 212 -10.18 4.64 6.14
N VAL A 213 -10.05 4.07 4.95
CA VAL A 213 -10.21 4.82 3.69
C VAL A 213 -11.62 5.38 3.56
N LYS A 214 -12.67 4.62 3.91
CA LYS A 214 -14.06 5.11 3.98
C LYS A 214 -14.16 6.33 4.89
N LYS A 215 -13.63 6.23 6.11
CA LYS A 215 -13.63 7.36 7.06
C LYS A 215 -12.91 8.59 6.50
N LEU A 216 -11.75 8.40 5.86
CA LEU A 216 -11.06 9.51 5.18
C LEU A 216 -11.93 10.13 4.10
N THR A 217 -12.61 9.33 3.28
CA THR A 217 -13.45 9.85 2.18
C THR A 217 -14.66 10.64 2.67
N GLU A 218 -15.14 10.38 3.88
CA GLU A 218 -16.24 11.12 4.52
C GLU A 218 -15.79 12.42 5.19
N ILE A 219 -14.48 12.60 5.36
CA ILE A 219 -13.85 13.73 6.05
C ILE A 219 -13.16 14.67 5.08
N LEU A 220 -12.32 14.15 4.18
CA LEU A 220 -11.50 14.96 3.28
C LEU A 220 -12.39 15.66 2.24
N LEU A 221 -12.30 16.99 2.16
CA LEU A 221 -13.12 17.81 1.27
C LEU A 221 -12.51 17.87 -0.13
N GLY A 222 -13.22 17.38 -1.14
CA GLY A 222 -12.82 17.50 -2.53
C GLY A 222 -12.90 16.17 -3.29
N LYS A 223 -12.12 16.09 -4.38
CA LYS A 223 -11.99 14.92 -5.23
C LYS A 223 -10.94 13.96 -4.67
N ILE A 224 -11.38 12.75 -4.38
CA ILE A 224 -10.54 11.69 -3.81
C ILE A 224 -10.46 10.56 -4.82
N VAL A 225 -9.23 10.12 -5.09
CA VAL A 225 -8.96 8.93 -5.90
C VAL A 225 -8.35 7.85 -5.02
N VAL A 226 -8.96 6.65 -5.01
CA VAL A 226 -8.39 5.46 -4.36
C VAL A 226 -7.82 4.55 -5.44
N THR A 227 -6.55 4.17 -5.30
CA THR A 227 -5.85 3.34 -6.27
C THR A 227 -4.77 2.48 -5.62
N SER A 228 -3.91 1.86 -6.43
CA SER A 228 -2.82 1.01 -5.97
C SER A 228 -1.58 1.14 -6.84
N ASP A 229 -0.41 0.93 -6.25
CA ASP A 229 0.87 0.94 -6.94
C ASP A 229 1.10 -0.32 -7.77
N HIS A 230 0.63 -1.48 -7.33
CA HIS A 230 0.61 -2.74 -8.08
C HIS A 230 -0.42 -3.71 -7.48
N GLY A 231 -0.50 -4.93 -7.98
CA GLY A 231 -1.27 -6.02 -7.37
C GLY A 231 -0.36 -7.11 -6.77
N GLU A 232 -0.94 -8.25 -6.42
CA GLU A 232 -0.25 -9.38 -5.79
C GLU A 232 -0.60 -10.68 -6.52
N ALA A 233 0.41 -11.47 -6.87
CA ALA A 233 0.19 -12.78 -7.49
C ALA A 233 0.10 -13.87 -6.42
N PHE A 234 -0.89 -14.76 -6.58
CA PHE A 234 -1.18 -15.87 -5.68
C PHE A 234 -1.06 -17.24 -6.37
N GLY A 235 -0.31 -17.31 -7.48
CA GLY A 235 -0.09 -18.52 -8.25
C GLY A 235 -0.60 -18.45 -9.68
N GLU A 236 -1.04 -17.28 -10.16
CA GLU A 236 -1.45 -17.09 -11.55
C GLU A 236 -0.31 -17.47 -12.52
N PRO A 237 -0.64 -18.02 -13.70
CA PRO A 237 0.38 -18.37 -14.69
C PRO A 237 1.05 -17.12 -15.26
N LEU A 238 2.36 -17.19 -15.51
CA LEU A 238 3.16 -16.12 -16.11
C LEU A 238 2.63 -15.69 -17.48
N SER A 239 2.19 -16.65 -18.30
CA SER A 239 1.45 -16.38 -19.53
C SER A 239 0.59 -17.59 -19.92
N ARG A 240 -0.27 -17.43 -20.92
CA ARG A 240 -1.04 -18.55 -21.48
C ARG A 240 -0.15 -19.65 -22.08
N LEU A 241 1.02 -19.28 -22.60
CA LEU A 241 1.97 -20.20 -23.24
C LEU A 241 2.97 -20.80 -22.25
N LEU A 242 3.21 -20.11 -21.13
CA LEU A 242 4.13 -20.53 -20.09
C LEU A 242 3.38 -20.56 -18.75
N PRO A 243 2.74 -21.70 -18.40
CA PRO A 243 1.91 -21.85 -17.21
C PRO A 243 2.74 -21.98 -15.93
N LEU A 244 3.83 -21.22 -15.84
CA LEU A 244 4.68 -21.13 -14.66
C LEU A 244 3.96 -20.29 -13.60
N PRO A 245 3.65 -20.83 -12.42
CA PRO A 245 2.96 -20.07 -11.37
C PRO A 245 3.81 -18.91 -10.86
N VAL A 246 3.19 -17.74 -10.72
CA VAL A 246 3.80 -16.51 -10.18
C VAL A 246 3.24 -16.22 -8.79
N TYR A 247 4.12 -15.95 -7.83
CA TYR A 247 3.74 -15.58 -6.45
C TYR A 247 4.44 -14.29 -6.02
N GLY A 248 3.81 -13.52 -5.15
CA GLY A 248 4.34 -12.23 -4.75
C GLY A 248 4.20 -11.20 -5.86
N HIS A 249 5.11 -10.23 -5.93
CA HIS A 249 5.08 -9.13 -6.87
C HIS A 249 6.45 -8.92 -7.54
N PRO A 250 6.91 -9.87 -8.37
CA PRO A 250 8.14 -9.72 -9.11
C PRO A 250 8.11 -8.53 -10.06
N SER A 251 9.11 -7.66 -9.95
CA SER A 251 9.30 -6.51 -10.84
C SER A 251 9.36 -6.93 -12.31
N ARG A 252 8.85 -6.08 -13.21
CA ARG A 252 8.84 -6.26 -14.68
C ARG A 252 7.94 -7.39 -15.19
N ILE A 253 7.25 -8.14 -14.33
CA ILE A 253 6.28 -9.15 -14.74
C ILE A 253 4.91 -8.51 -14.97
N ARG A 254 4.32 -8.72 -16.14
CA ARG A 254 3.13 -7.99 -16.61
C ARG A 254 1.89 -8.88 -16.71
N ILE A 255 1.58 -9.58 -15.61
CA ILE A 255 0.32 -10.32 -15.50
C ILE A 255 -0.79 -9.43 -14.91
N PRO A 256 -2.08 -9.72 -15.20
CA PRO A 256 -3.18 -8.91 -14.69
C PRO A 256 -3.23 -8.80 -13.16
N SER A 257 -2.92 -9.88 -12.43
CA SER A 257 -2.91 -9.86 -10.95
C SER A 257 -1.85 -8.91 -10.37
N LEU A 258 -0.82 -8.53 -11.13
CA LEU A 258 0.22 -7.58 -10.69
C LEU A 258 0.03 -6.17 -11.20
N THR A 259 -0.65 -5.98 -12.33
CA THR A 259 -0.68 -4.68 -13.01
C THR A 259 -2.07 -4.08 -13.13
N GLN A 260 -3.15 -4.86 -12.98
CA GLN A 260 -4.50 -4.31 -12.99
C GLN A 260 -4.89 -3.87 -11.57
N VAL A 261 -4.90 -2.55 -11.38
CA VAL A 261 -5.13 -1.89 -10.09
C VAL A 261 -6.45 -1.10 -10.09
N PRO A 262 -7.11 -0.95 -8.94
CA PRO A 262 -8.35 -0.19 -8.87
C PRO A 262 -8.11 1.29 -9.19
N TYR A 263 -9.09 1.93 -9.82
CA TYR A 263 -9.22 3.38 -9.89
C TYR A 263 -10.65 3.70 -9.47
N LEU A 264 -10.80 4.22 -8.25
CA LEU A 264 -12.08 4.62 -7.69
C LEU A 264 -12.09 6.13 -7.47
N GLU A 265 -13.08 6.81 -8.02
CA GLU A 265 -13.28 8.26 -7.86
C GLU A 265 -14.45 8.54 -6.92
N ILE A 266 -14.22 9.39 -5.94
CA ILE A 266 -15.19 9.84 -4.94
C ILE A 266 -15.09 11.36 -4.85
N LYS A 267 -16.22 12.04 -4.66
CA LYS A 267 -16.24 13.48 -4.37
C LYS A 267 -16.98 13.71 -3.07
N ASN A 268 -16.34 14.41 -2.15
CA ASN A 268 -16.95 14.85 -0.91
C ASN A 268 -17.15 16.37 -0.97
N THR A 269 -18.38 16.82 -0.77
CA THR A 269 -18.80 18.22 -0.97
C THR A 269 -19.23 18.90 0.33
N ILE A 270 -18.89 18.35 1.49
CA ILE A 270 -19.14 19.01 2.79
C ILE A 270 -18.39 20.35 2.89
N SER A 271 -18.82 21.24 3.79
CA SER A 271 -18.08 22.48 4.01
C SER A 271 -16.70 22.21 4.61
N ARG A 272 -15.77 23.16 4.43
CA ARG A 272 -14.43 23.08 5.02
C ARG A 272 -14.51 22.99 6.54
N ASP A 273 -15.38 23.78 7.17
CA ASP A 273 -15.58 23.76 8.62
C ASP A 273 -16.07 22.40 9.09
N GLU A 274 -17.04 21.80 8.39
CA GLU A 274 -17.54 20.47 8.73
C GLU A 274 -16.46 19.39 8.57
N SER A 275 -15.67 19.47 7.49
CA SER A 275 -14.53 18.60 7.25
C SER A 275 -13.51 18.65 8.40
N ILE A 276 -13.15 19.85 8.85
CA ILE A 276 -12.21 20.05 9.95
C ILE A 276 -12.80 19.60 11.29
N ARG A 277 -14.08 19.91 11.57
CA ARG A 277 -14.78 19.43 12.77
C ARG A 277 -14.78 17.91 12.85
N LYS A 278 -15.11 17.21 11.76
CA LYS A 278 -15.06 15.74 11.71
C LYS A 278 -13.65 15.21 11.95
N ALA A 279 -12.64 15.81 11.32
CA ALA A 279 -11.24 15.41 11.51
C ALA A 279 -10.79 15.56 12.98
N ILE A 280 -11.12 16.69 13.63
CA ILE A 280 -10.80 16.94 15.04
C ILE A 280 -11.51 15.91 15.93
N ARG A 281 -12.82 15.67 15.72
CA ARG A 281 -13.60 14.70 16.48
C ARG A 281 -12.98 13.30 16.42
N GLU A 282 -12.61 12.87 15.22
CA GLU A 282 -11.98 11.56 14.99
C GLU A 282 -10.60 11.46 15.67
N LEU A 283 -9.79 12.53 15.63
CA LEU A 283 -8.53 12.56 16.36
C LEU A 283 -8.72 12.48 17.87
N SER A 284 -9.72 13.18 18.43
CA SER A 284 -10.04 13.10 19.86
C SER A 284 -10.43 11.67 20.28
N LEU A 285 -11.25 10.99 19.47
CA LEU A 285 -11.62 9.59 19.70
C LEU A 285 -10.42 8.64 19.67
N LEU A 286 -9.53 8.81 18.68
CA LEU A 286 -8.30 8.01 18.58
C LEU A 286 -7.34 8.27 19.74
N ALA A 287 -7.20 9.52 20.18
CA ALA A 287 -6.36 9.88 21.31
C ALA A 287 -6.89 9.22 22.61
N LEU A 288 -8.20 9.29 22.85
CA LEU A 288 -8.85 8.61 23.98
C LEU A 288 -8.64 7.10 23.96
N PHE A 289 -8.74 6.47 22.79
CA PHE A 289 -8.49 5.04 22.63
C PHE A 289 -7.03 4.69 22.95
N ARG A 290 -6.06 5.46 22.43
CA ARG A 290 -4.62 5.25 22.69
C ARG A 290 -4.24 5.44 24.16
N VAL A 291 -4.84 6.40 24.85
CA VAL A 291 -4.65 6.57 26.31
C VAL A 291 -5.13 5.32 27.05
N ARG A 292 -6.28 4.76 26.65
CA ARG A 292 -6.86 3.55 27.27
C ARG A 292 -6.09 2.27 26.94
N SER A 293 -5.47 2.17 25.76
CA SER A 293 -4.67 1.01 25.35
C SER A 293 -3.23 1.02 25.86
N GLY A 294 -2.78 2.10 26.51
CA GLY A 294 -1.40 2.21 27.02
C GLY A 294 -0.36 2.55 25.94
N ASP A 295 -0.78 3.02 24.76
CA ASP A 295 0.10 3.31 23.61
C ASP A 295 0.78 4.70 23.69
N LEU A 296 0.63 5.42 24.81
CA LEU A 296 1.29 6.69 25.09
C LEU A 296 2.33 6.50 26.19
N THR A 297 3.53 6.07 25.80
CA THR A 297 4.77 6.22 26.58
C THR A 297 5.86 6.77 25.68
#